data_AF-A0A8J3M940-F1
#
_entry.id   AF-A0A8J3M940-F1
#
_cell.length_a   1.000
_cell.length_b   1.000
_cell.length_c   1.000
_cell.angle_alpha   90.00
_cell.angle_beta   90.00
_cell.angle_gamma   90.00
#
_symmetry.space_group_name_H-M   'P 1'
#
loop_
_entity.id
_entity.type
_entity.pdbx_description
1 polymer ?
#
loop_
_entity_poly.entity_id
_entity_poly.type
_entity_poly.pdbx_seq_one_letter_code
_entity_poly.pdbx_strand_id
1 'polypeptide(L)' 'MTELWQVISGTAKGRTSADQITLFDSVGFAIEDFSALRYVRDQLVGTAFHHDLDLLADPDDPRDLFGMLQRAGG' A
#
# COMPACT_ATOMS: atom_id res chain seq x y z
N MET A 1 -2.26 -15.48 22.56
CA MET A 1 -1.70 -15.10 21.24
C MET A 1 -0.86 -13.85 21.44
N THR A 2 0.31 -13.76 20.82
CA THR A 2 1.19 -12.57 20.90
C THR A 2 1.24 -11.94 19.53
N GLU A 3 0.81 -10.68 19.42
CA GLU A 3 0.78 -9.98 18.14
C GLU A 3 2.19 -9.51 17.75
N LEU A 4 2.53 -9.61 16.46
CA LEU A 4 3.87 -9.23 15.98
C LEU A 4 4.22 -7.78 16.32
N TRP A 5 3.26 -6.85 16.21
CA TRP A 5 3.48 -5.43 16.52
C TRP A 5 3.86 -5.19 17.99
N GLN A 6 3.38 -6.03 18.91
CA GLN A 6 3.71 -5.92 20.33
C GLN A 6 5.16 -6.33 20.60
N VAL A 7 5.65 -7.33 19.87
CA VAL A 7 7.05 -7.76 19.93
C VAL A 7 7.96 -6.68 19.34
N ILE A 8 7.62 -6.13 18.17
CA ILE A 8 8.40 -5.07 17.50
C ILE A 8 8.44 -3.79 18.36
N SER A 9 7.32 -3.42 18.99
CA SER A 9 7.25 -2.25 19.87
C SER A 9 7.82 -2.48 21.28
N GLY A 10 8.27 -3.70 21.60
CA GLY A 10 8.82 -4.04 22.91
C GLY A 10 7.77 -4.15 24.03
N THR A 11 6.48 -4.09 23.71
CA THR A 11 5.38 -4.23 24.69
C THR A 11 5.09 -5.69 25.06
N ALA A 12 5.57 -6.65 24.25
CA ALA A 12 5.57 -8.07 24.56
C ALA A 12 6.94 -8.71 24.27
N LYS A 13 7.27 -9.79 24.96
CA LYS A 13 8.48 -10.57 24.67
C LYS A 13 8.26 -11.42 23.42
N GLY A 14 9.24 -11.41 22.52
CA GLY A 14 9.32 -12.36 21.42
C GLY A 14 9.90 -13.70 21.90
N ARG A 15 10.95 -14.17 21.23
CA ARG A 15 11.73 -15.34 21.69
C ARG A 15 12.37 -15.07 23.07
N THR A 16 12.32 -16.04 23.97
CA THR A 16 12.83 -15.93 25.35
C THR A 16 13.97 -16.91 25.69
N SER A 17 14.19 -17.94 24.87
CA SER A 17 15.35 -18.84 24.99
C SER A 17 15.83 -19.36 23.64
N ALA A 18 17.06 -19.91 23.61
CA ALA A 18 17.65 -20.48 22.39
C ALA A 18 16.89 -21.73 21.93
N ASP A 19 16.50 -22.61 22.86
CA ASP A 19 15.82 -23.88 22.57
C ASP A 19 14.32 -23.71 22.24
N GLN A 20 13.76 -22.51 22.43
CA GLN A 20 12.36 -22.25 22.14
C GLN A 20 12.07 -22.36 20.64
N ILE A 21 11.09 -23.15 20.24
CA ILE A 21 10.55 -23.10 18.88
C ILE A 21 9.51 -21.98 18.80
N THR A 22 9.60 -21.12 17.78
CA THR A 22 8.66 -20.03 17.53
C THR A 22 8.04 -20.20 16.16
N LEU A 23 6.72 -20.13 16.07
CA LEU A 23 6.00 -20.13 14.80
C LEU A 23 5.46 -18.73 14.54
N PHE A 24 5.73 -18.20 13.36
CA PHE A 24 5.05 -17.01 12.85
C PHE A 24 4.01 -17.49 11.84
N ASP A 25 2.75 -17.49 12.27
CA ASP A 25 1.61 -17.87 11.44
C ASP A 25 1.14 -16.65 10.64
N SER A 26 1.75 -16.44 9.47
CA SER A 26 1.46 -15.28 8.62
C SER A 26 0.39 -15.62 7.59
N VAL A 27 -0.61 -14.74 7.49
CA VAL A 27 -1.65 -14.77 6.44
C VAL A 27 -1.62 -13.55 5.52
N GLY A 28 -0.72 -12.59 5.78
CA GLY A 28 -0.66 -11.30 5.11
C GLY A 28 -1.65 -10.26 5.67
N PHE A 29 -1.24 -8.99 5.71
CA PHE A 29 -2.11 -7.88 6.12
C PHE A 29 -1.89 -6.64 5.27
N ALA A 30 -2.94 -5.85 5.03
CA ALA A 30 -2.90 -4.71 4.09
C ALA A 30 -1.83 -3.65 4.42
N ILE A 31 -1.36 -3.58 5.67
CA ILE A 31 -0.27 -2.66 6.06
C ILE A 31 1.07 -3.03 5.42
N GLU A 32 1.28 -4.30 5.13
CA GLU A 32 2.49 -4.82 4.47
C GLU A 32 2.51 -4.33 3.01
N ASP A 33 1.41 -4.53 2.29
CA ASP A 33 1.22 -4.05 0.91
C ASP A 33 1.31 -2.52 0.83
N PHE A 34 0.67 -1.80 1.76
CA PHE A 34 0.75 -0.35 1.81
C PHE A 34 2.18 0.15 1.99
N SER A 35 2.95 -0.50 2.86
CA SER A 35 4.36 -0.14 3.09
C SER A 35 5.21 -0.40 1.85
N ALA A 36 4.98 -1.54 1.17
CA ALA A 36 5.66 -1.86 -0.08
C ALA A 36 5.33 -0.85 -1.19
N LEU A 37 4.06 -0.48 -1.35
CA LEU A 37 3.63 0.51 -2.35
C LEU A 37 4.26 1.89 -2.11
N ARG A 38 4.32 2.34 -0.84
CA ARG A 38 5.01 3.59 -0.50
C ARG A 38 6.49 3.54 -0.85
N TYR A 39 7.16 2.44 -0.51
CA TYR A 39 8.57 2.26 -0.85
C TYR A 39 8.78 2.33 -2.37
N VAL A 40 8.02 1.57 -3.15
CA VAL A 40 8.12 1.56 -4.61
C VAL A 40 7.87 2.96 -5.18
N ARG A 41 6.81 3.64 -4.76
CA ARG A 41 6.51 5.02 -5.18
C ARG A 41 7.68 5.95 -4.93
N ASP A 42 8.29 5.89 -3.74
CA ASP A 42 9.40 6.76 -3.37
C ASP A 42 10.67 6.44 -4.21
N GLN A 43 10.84 5.19 -4.67
CA GLN A 43 11.92 4.81 -5.59
C GLN A 43 11.72 5.27 -7.04
N LEU A 44 10.50 5.61 -7.45
CA LEU A 44 10.20 6.03 -8.83
C LEU A 44 10.60 7.48 -9.12
N VAL A 45 10.80 8.30 -8.09
CA VAL A 45 11.11 9.74 -8.23
C VAL A 45 12.38 9.93 -9.07
N GLY A 46 12.26 10.68 -10.17
CA GLY A 46 13.37 10.97 -11.08
C GLY A 46 13.71 9.83 -12.06
N THR A 47 12.94 8.75 -12.08
CA THR A 47 13.12 7.63 -13.02
C THR A 47 12.15 7.72 -14.19
N ALA A 48 12.50 7.11 -15.32
CA ALA A 48 11.60 6.92 -16.46
C ALA A 48 10.75 5.64 -16.33
N PHE A 49 10.78 4.95 -15.18
CA PHE A 49 10.16 3.63 -14.98
C PHE A 49 8.70 3.70 -14.50
N HIS A 50 7.96 4.71 -14.97
CA HIS A 50 6.53 4.81 -14.74
C HIS A 50 5.87 5.57 -15.89
N HIS A 51 4.54 5.41 -15.99
CA HIS A 51 3.70 6.19 -16.87
C HIS A 51 2.56 6.76 -16.05
N ASP A 52 2.28 8.04 -16.22
CA ASP A 52 1.09 8.65 -15.66
C ASP A 52 -0.13 8.16 -16.46
N LEU A 53 -1.10 7.61 -15.74
CA LEU A 53 -2.35 7.11 -16.29
C LEU A 53 -3.49 7.95 -15.76
N ASP A 54 -4.35 8.40 -16.67
CA ASP A 54 -5.59 9.07 -16.32
C ASP A 54 -6.64 8.03 -15.90
N LEU A 55 -6.63 7.67 -14.61
CA LEU A 55 -7.48 6.62 -14.05
C LEU A 55 -8.83 7.13 -13.54
N LEU A 56 -8.96 8.43 -13.30
CA LEU A 56 -10.14 9.05 -12.71
C LEU A 56 -10.60 10.21 -13.58
N ALA A 57 -11.90 10.30 -13.80
CA ALA A 57 -12.49 11.44 -14.49
C ALA A 57 -12.26 12.74 -13.70
N ASP A 58 -11.80 13.79 -14.38
CA ASP A 58 -11.61 15.13 -13.82
C ASP A 58 -12.42 16.19 -14.61
N PRO A 59 -13.77 16.19 -14.51
CA PRO A 59 -14.61 17.16 -15.21
C PRO A 59 -14.71 18.50 -14.45
N ASP A 60 -14.78 19.61 -15.20
CA ASP A 60 -14.95 20.97 -14.62
C ASP A 60 -16.24 21.12 -13.77
N ASP A 61 -17.34 20.45 -14.16
CA ASP A 61 -18.48 20.20 -13.26
C ASP A 61 -18.45 18.72 -12.85
N PRO A 62 -18.29 18.40 -11.55
CA PRO A 62 -18.22 17.01 -11.07
C PRO A 62 -19.47 16.18 -11.39
N ARG A 63 -20.57 16.81 -11.81
CA ARG A 63 -21.81 16.14 -12.23
C ARG A 63 -21.92 15.95 -13.75
N ASP A 64 -21.06 16.61 -14.54
CA ASP A 64 -21.09 16.56 -16.01
C ASP A 64 -20.12 15.52 -16.59
N LEU A 65 -20.29 14.26 -16.20
CA LEU A 65 -19.53 13.15 -16.80
C LEU A 65 -19.88 12.92 -18.27
N PHE A 66 -21.14 13.18 -18.66
CA PHE A 66 -21.59 12.96 -20.04
C PHE A 66 -21.01 14.01 -21.00
N GLY A 67 -20.97 15.28 -20.61
CA GLY A 67 -20.31 16.32 -21.39
C GLY A 67 -18.80 16.08 -21.50
N MET A 68 -18.15 15.54 -20.47
CA MET A 68 -16.75 15.11 -20.54
C MET A 68 -16.54 14.04 -21.63
N LEU A 69 -17.41 13.02 -21.70
CA LEU A 69 -17.34 11.98 -22.72
C LEU A 69 -17.55 12.54 -24.14
N GLN A 70 -18.50 13.46 -24.32
CA GLN A 70 -18.75 14.10 -25.62
C GLN A 70 -17.56 14.92 -26.11
N ARG A 71 -16.85 15.60 -25.21
CA ARG A 71 -15.62 16.35 -25.54
C ARG A 71 -14.45 15.41 -25.88
N ALA A 72 -14.36 14.25 -25.22
CA ALA A 72 -13.32 13.26 -25.48
C ALA A 72 -13.50 12.50 -26.81
N GLY A 73 -14.73 12.39 -27.32
CA GLY A 73 -15.05 11.70 -28.58
C GLY A 73 -15.00 12.56 -29.85
N GLY A 74 -14.63 13.84 -29.73
CA GLY A 74 -14.52 14.81 -30.83
C GLY A 74 -13.12 14.96 -31.41
#